data_AF-A0A3D8J4Q2-F1
#
_entry.id   AF-A0A3D8J4Q2-F1
#
_cell.length_a   1.000
_cell.length_b   1.000
_cell.length_c   1.000
_cell.angle_alpha   90.00
_cell.angle_beta   90.00
_cell.angle_gamma   90.00
#
_symmetry.space_group_name_H-M   'P 1'
#
loop_
_entity.id
_entity.type
_entity.pdbx_description
1 polymer ?
#
loop_
_entity_poly.entity_id
_entity_poly.type
_entity_poly.pdbx_seq_one_letter_code
_entity_poly.pdbx_strand_id
1 'polypeptide(L)'
;MKKNYEKIINEQKNYIQTLESMFNRACVEIANQKYIFEQTNKKIEKLNQSVDTLLEFLVDTEKQNDKNQISLQEYLKSFNIKAQKNLIFGINIEQKFIKNSSIPTIQYHLFQNSCFIQEKISLYGLISKTKKDLTTIGQTFCKYIELCFKKKKESICGIVYITQINEEIFLDYYGDKNIQEDTQNFIKIYMQEESLENLFL
;
A
#
# COMPACT_ATOMS: atom_id res chain seq x y z
N MET A 1 -76.25 18.28 -59.68
CA MET A 1 -74.78 18.12 -59.72
C MET A 1 -73.99 18.98 -58.71
N LYS A 2 -74.39 20.22 -58.37
CA LYS A 2 -73.65 21.09 -57.42
C LYS A 2 -73.39 20.50 -56.01
N LYS A 3 -74.38 19.81 -55.41
CA LYS A 3 -74.27 19.22 -54.06
C LYS A 3 -73.17 18.16 -53.88
N ASN A 4 -72.72 17.52 -54.96
CA ASN A 4 -71.69 16.47 -54.87
C ASN A 4 -70.28 17.07 -54.82
N TYR A 5 -70.06 18.19 -55.51
CA TYR A 5 -68.78 18.90 -55.50
C TYR A 5 -68.49 19.59 -54.17
N GLU A 6 -69.50 20.19 -53.53
CA GLU A 6 -69.32 20.78 -52.20
C GLU A 6 -68.93 19.74 -51.14
N LYS A 7 -69.47 18.52 -51.25
CA LYS A 7 -69.15 17.43 -50.33
C LYS A 7 -67.70 16.94 -50.52
N ILE A 8 -67.27 16.78 -51.76
CA ILE A 8 -65.88 16.41 -52.12
C ILE A 8 -64.89 17.48 -51.64
N ILE A 9 -65.21 18.77 -51.83
CA ILE A 9 -64.37 19.87 -51.38
C ILE A 9 -64.24 19.87 -49.85
N ASN A 10 -65.32 19.62 -49.12
CA ASN A 10 -65.27 19.54 -47.65
C ASN A 10 -64.47 18.32 -47.15
N GLU A 11 -64.61 17.17 -47.81
CA GLU A 11 -63.81 15.97 -47.49
C GLU A 11 -62.32 16.20 -47.72
N GLN A 12 -61.94 16.84 -48.83
CA GLN A 12 -60.56 17.22 -49.10
C GLN A 12 -60.02 18.24 -48.09
N LYS A 13 -60.83 19.22 -47.68
CA LYS A 13 -60.44 20.20 -46.65
C LYS A 13 -60.16 19.53 -45.31
N ASN A 14 -61.03 18.61 -44.90
CA ASN A 14 -60.82 17.83 -43.67
C ASN A 14 -59.57 16.95 -43.75
N TYR A 15 -59.33 16.33 -44.92
CA TYR A 15 -58.14 15.53 -45.15
C TYR A 15 -56.84 16.37 -45.06
N ILE A 16 -56.83 17.57 -45.67
CA ILE A 16 -55.71 18.50 -45.58
C ILE A 16 -55.47 18.91 -44.12
N GLN A 17 -56.51 19.25 -43.36
CA GLN A 17 -56.38 19.58 -41.94
C GLN A 17 -55.82 18.42 -41.10
N THR A 18 -56.23 17.18 -41.40
CA THR A 18 -55.65 16.01 -40.73
C THR A 18 -54.17 15.82 -41.06
N LEU A 19 -53.78 16.04 -42.32
CA LEU A 19 -52.37 15.98 -42.74
C LEU A 19 -51.53 17.07 -42.09
N GLU A 20 -52.02 18.31 -42.02
CA GLU A 20 -51.34 19.42 -41.34
C GLU A 20 -51.18 19.15 -39.84
N SER A 21 -52.20 18.58 -39.19
CA SER A 21 -52.15 18.17 -37.79
C SER A 21 -51.11 17.06 -37.56
N MET A 22 -51.09 16.04 -38.44
CA MET A 22 -50.09 14.97 -38.39
C MET A 22 -48.67 15.50 -38.63
N PHE A 23 -48.50 16.40 -39.59
CA PHE A 23 -47.22 17.02 -39.90
C PHE A 23 -46.70 17.85 -38.72
N ASN A 24 -47.55 18.69 -38.11
CA ASN A 24 -47.18 19.47 -36.95
C ASN A 24 -46.81 18.59 -35.75
N ARG A 25 -47.53 17.48 -35.53
CA ARG A 25 -47.17 16.50 -34.49
C ARG A 25 -45.81 15.86 -34.76
N ALA A 26 -45.56 15.43 -36.01
CA ALA A 26 -44.26 14.87 -36.39
C ALA A 26 -43.11 15.89 -36.21
N CYS A 27 -43.33 17.17 -36.56
CA CYS A 27 -42.34 18.22 -36.33
C CYS A 27 -42.02 18.41 -34.84
N VAL A 28 -43.04 18.40 -33.98
CA VAL A 28 -42.86 18.51 -32.52
C VAL A 28 -42.15 17.27 -31.96
N GLU A 29 -42.49 16.07 -32.44
CA GLU A 29 -41.82 14.83 -32.03
C GLU A 29 -40.34 14.83 -32.44
N ILE A 30 -40.02 15.26 -33.67
CA ILE A 30 -38.63 15.38 -34.13
C ILE A 30 -37.85 16.39 -33.28
N ALA A 31 -38.45 17.54 -32.96
CA ALA A 31 -37.82 18.54 -32.10
C ALA A 31 -37.54 17.98 -30.70
N ASN A 32 -38.49 17.24 -30.12
CA ASN A 32 -38.32 16.59 -28.82
C ASN A 32 -37.23 15.51 -28.86
N GLN A 33 -37.21 14.67 -29.90
CA GLN A 33 -36.16 13.65 -30.07
C GLN A 33 -34.78 14.28 -30.18
N LYS A 34 -34.65 15.36 -30.95
CA LYS A 34 -33.38 16.10 -31.08
C LYS A 34 -32.91 16.66 -29.73
N TYR A 35 -33.83 17.22 -28.94
CA TYR A 35 -33.52 17.70 -27.60
C TYR A 35 -33.05 16.57 -26.66
N ILE A 36 -33.74 15.42 -26.67
CA ILE A 36 -33.33 14.24 -25.88
C ILE A 36 -31.95 13.76 -26.30
N PHE A 37 -31.66 13.75 -27.60
CA PHE A 37 -30.37 13.34 -28.14
C PHE A 37 -29.24 14.28 -27.66
N GLU A 38 -29.43 15.59 -27.73
CA GLU A 38 -28.46 16.57 -27.22
C GLU A 38 -28.19 16.41 -25.72
N GLN A 39 -29.23 16.17 -24.92
CA GLN A 39 -29.10 15.90 -23.48
C GLN A 39 -28.34 14.61 -23.21
N THR A 40 -28.54 13.59 -24.05
CA THR A 40 -27.86 12.29 -23.92
C THR A 40 -26.38 12.42 -24.26
N ASN A 41 -26.02 13.14 -25.34
CA ASN A 41 -24.63 13.43 -25.67
C ASN A 41 -23.90 14.19 -24.55
N LYS A 42 -24.53 15.21 -23.96
CA LYS A 42 -23.95 15.92 -22.80
C LYS A 42 -23.71 15.01 -21.60
N LYS A 43 -24.56 14.01 -21.37
CA LYS A 43 -24.36 13.02 -20.31
C LYS A 43 -23.21 12.08 -20.63
N ILE A 44 -23.07 11.65 -21.89
CA ILE A 44 -21.94 10.80 -22.34
C ILE A 44 -20.62 11.55 -22.19
N GLU A 45 -20.55 12.83 -22.57
CA GLU A 45 -19.34 13.65 -22.39
C GLU A 45 -18.95 13.76 -20.91
N LYS A 46 -19.91 14.02 -20.02
CA LYS A 46 -19.65 14.04 -18.57
C LYS A 46 -19.19 12.70 -18.04
N LEU A 47 -19.74 11.61 -18.54
CA LEU A 47 -19.34 10.26 -18.15
C LEU A 47 -17.89 9.99 -18.57
N ASN A 48 -17.52 10.32 -19.82
CA ASN A 48 -16.16 10.17 -20.31
C ASN A 48 -15.17 10.99 -19.48
N GLN A 49 -15.47 12.25 -19.19
CA GLN A 49 -14.65 13.08 -18.29
C GLN A 49 -14.48 12.44 -16.91
N SER A 50 -15.54 11.84 -16.36
CA SER A 50 -15.49 11.15 -15.07
C SER A 50 -14.63 9.88 -15.13
N VAL A 51 -14.70 9.14 -16.23
CA VAL A 51 -13.87 7.95 -16.48
C VAL A 51 -12.40 8.35 -16.61
N ASP A 52 -12.09 9.39 -17.37
CA ASP A 52 -10.73 9.91 -17.52
C ASP A 52 -10.16 10.34 -16.15
N THR A 53 -10.97 11.03 -15.34
CA THR A 53 -10.58 11.42 -13.97
C THR A 53 -10.31 10.20 -13.08
N LEU A 54 -11.13 9.14 -13.20
CA LEU A 54 -10.91 7.90 -12.44
C LEU A 54 -9.65 7.15 -12.90
N LEU A 55 -9.37 7.15 -14.21
CA LEU A 55 -8.17 6.55 -14.77
C LEU A 55 -6.91 7.31 -14.32
N GLU A 56 -6.95 8.64 -14.35
CA GLU A 56 -5.87 9.49 -13.82
C GLU A 56 -5.62 9.20 -12.32
N PHE A 57 -6.69 9.11 -11.53
CA PHE A 57 -6.57 8.74 -10.12
C PHE A 57 -5.93 7.36 -9.92
N LEU A 58 -6.33 6.35 -10.68
CA LEU A 58 -5.73 5.02 -10.60
C LEU A 58 -4.25 5.02 -10.99
N VAL A 59 -3.92 5.71 -12.08
CA VAL A 59 -2.53 5.85 -12.57
C VAL A 59 -1.66 6.59 -11.56
N ASP A 60 -2.17 7.64 -10.91
CA ASP A 60 -1.45 8.37 -9.88
C ASP A 60 -1.27 7.52 -8.60
N THR A 61 -2.24 6.67 -8.27
CA THR A 61 -2.15 5.71 -7.18
C THR A 61 -1.09 4.63 -7.46
N GLU A 62 -0.97 4.18 -8.70
CA GLU A 62 0.08 3.25 -9.13
C GLU A 62 1.46 3.92 -9.17
N LYS A 63 1.58 5.15 -9.67
CA LYS A 63 2.85 5.89 -9.71
C LYS A 63 3.39 6.27 -8.33
N GLN A 64 2.53 6.47 -7.32
CA GLN A 64 2.98 6.67 -5.93
C GLN A 64 3.51 5.37 -5.29
N ASN A 65 3.17 4.22 -5.86
CA ASN A 65 3.61 2.90 -5.42
C ASN A 65 4.91 2.42 -6.10
N ASP A 66 5.44 3.16 -7.08
CA ASP A 66 6.61 2.78 -7.90
C ASP A 66 7.99 2.96 -7.23
N LYS A 67 8.06 3.08 -5.90
CA LYS A 67 9.32 2.87 -5.17
C LYS A 67 9.28 1.48 -4.51
N ASN A 68 9.59 0.46 -5.32
CA ASN A 68 9.87 -0.93 -4.92
C ASN A 68 8.67 -1.74 -4.39
N GLN A 69 7.63 -1.97 -5.18
CA GLN A 69 6.60 -2.94 -4.81
C GLN A 69 6.98 -4.37 -5.20
N ILE A 70 7.70 -5.02 -4.29
CA ILE A 70 7.71 -6.48 -4.22
C ILE A 70 6.26 -6.91 -3.98
N SER A 71 5.68 -7.75 -4.85
CA SER A 71 4.32 -8.24 -4.62
C SER A 71 4.24 -9.00 -3.29
N LEU A 72 3.09 -9.01 -2.60
CA LEU A 72 2.94 -9.74 -1.33
C LEU A 72 3.41 -11.20 -1.46
N GLN A 73 3.14 -11.84 -2.60
CA GLN A 73 3.55 -13.21 -2.86
C GLN A 73 5.07 -13.36 -2.98
N GLU A 74 5.76 -12.42 -3.62
CA GLU A 74 7.22 -12.40 -3.71
C GLU A 74 7.85 -12.06 -2.35
N TYR A 75 7.23 -11.14 -1.61
CA TYR A 75 7.68 -10.73 -0.29
C TYR A 75 7.62 -11.90 0.70
N LEU A 76 6.51 -12.64 0.74
CA LEU A 76 6.36 -13.83 1.57
C LEU A 76 7.36 -14.95 1.20
N LYS A 77 7.77 -15.04 -0.08
CA LYS A 77 8.79 -16.00 -0.53
C LYS A 77 10.21 -15.58 -0.19
N SER A 78 10.49 -14.28 -0.15
CA SER A 78 11.82 -13.73 0.17
C SER A 78 12.18 -13.89 1.66
N PHE A 79 11.18 -13.90 2.54
CA PHE A 79 11.36 -14.05 3.98
C PHE A 79 11.52 -15.52 4.41
N ASN A 80 12.74 -15.90 4.79
CA ASN A 80 13.03 -17.20 5.39
C ASN A 80 13.33 -17.05 6.89
N ILE A 81 12.32 -16.77 7.71
CA ILE A 81 12.47 -16.78 9.18
C ILE A 81 12.62 -18.24 9.63
N LYS A 82 13.87 -18.71 9.75
CA LYS A 82 14.22 -20.04 10.25
C LYS A 82 14.46 -20.06 11.78
N ALA A 83 14.38 -18.91 12.43
CA ALA A 83 14.72 -18.76 13.85
C ALA A 83 13.58 -19.18 14.79
N GLN A 84 13.96 -19.65 15.99
CA GLN A 84 13.03 -19.92 17.07
C GLN A 84 12.35 -18.61 17.50
N LYS A 85 11.02 -18.60 17.69
CA LYS A 85 10.23 -17.41 18.07
C LYS A 85 10.77 -16.63 19.28
N ASN A 86 11.51 -17.30 20.16
CA ASN A 86 12.09 -16.71 21.36
C ASN A 86 13.26 -15.75 21.07
N LEU A 87 13.83 -15.80 19.87
CA LEU A 87 14.94 -14.97 19.41
C LEU A 87 14.49 -13.91 18.40
N ILE A 88 13.19 -13.67 18.29
CA ILE A 88 12.60 -12.62 17.44
C ILE A 88 12.18 -11.46 18.35
N PHE A 89 12.68 -10.28 18.02
CA PHE A 89 12.48 -9.03 18.74
C PHE A 89 11.86 -7.99 17.81
N GLY A 90 10.93 -7.20 18.34
CA GLY A 90 10.27 -6.12 17.61
C GLY A 90 10.94 -4.78 17.85
N ILE A 91 11.03 -3.97 16.80
CA ILE A 91 11.33 -2.54 16.86
C ILE A 91 10.00 -1.82 16.66
N ASN A 92 9.51 -1.14 17.69
CA ASN A 92 8.15 -0.57 17.75
C ASN A 92 7.01 -1.59 17.47
N ILE A 93 7.28 -2.89 17.64
CA ILE A 93 6.29 -3.96 17.56
C ILE A 93 6.23 -4.65 18.92
N GLU A 94 5.02 -4.82 19.48
CA GLU A 94 4.87 -5.44 20.79
C GLU A 94 5.36 -6.89 20.80
N GLN A 95 6.20 -7.23 21.78
CA GLN A 95 6.68 -8.61 21.95
C GLN A 95 5.54 -9.61 22.19
N LYS A 96 4.42 -9.18 22.78
CA LYS A 96 3.21 -10.01 22.95
C LYS A 96 2.63 -10.42 21.60
N PHE A 97 2.55 -9.48 20.66
CA PHE A 97 2.11 -9.75 19.29
C PHE A 97 3.03 -10.77 18.61
N ILE A 98 4.35 -10.60 18.70
CA ILE A 98 5.33 -11.52 18.09
C ILE A 98 5.21 -12.94 18.66
N LYS A 99 5.04 -13.08 19.97
CA LYS A 99 4.92 -14.40 20.63
C LYS A 99 3.62 -15.12 20.24
N ASN A 100 2.51 -14.38 20.21
CA ASN A 100 1.17 -14.95 20.00
C ASN A 100 0.81 -15.13 18.52
N SER A 101 1.47 -14.41 17.62
CA SER A 101 1.16 -14.45 16.18
C SER A 101 1.86 -15.58 15.45
N SER A 102 1.29 -16.02 14.33
CA SER A 102 1.96 -16.93 13.40
C SER A 102 3.05 -16.19 12.61
N ILE A 103 4.04 -16.92 12.09
CA ILE A 103 5.09 -16.31 11.23
C ILE A 103 4.47 -15.62 10.00
N PRO A 104 3.50 -16.21 9.28
CA PRO A 104 2.78 -15.52 8.20
C PRO A 104 2.10 -14.22 8.64
N THR A 105 1.50 -14.19 9.84
CA THR A 105 0.86 -12.98 10.38
C THR A 105 1.89 -11.88 10.63
N ILE A 106 3.07 -12.24 11.17
CA ILE A 106 4.17 -11.28 11.38
C ILE A 106 4.69 -10.76 10.04
N GLN A 107 4.87 -11.64 9.05
CA GLN A 107 5.29 -11.25 7.70
C GLN A 107 4.28 -10.29 7.05
N TYR A 108 2.99 -10.58 7.16
CA TYR A 108 1.94 -9.69 6.65
C TYR A 108 1.96 -8.33 7.35
N HIS A 109 2.16 -8.30 8.67
CA HIS A 109 2.29 -7.06 9.43
C HIS A 109 3.50 -6.23 8.96
N LEU A 110 4.64 -6.86 8.69
CA LEU A 110 5.82 -6.18 8.15
C LEU A 110 5.56 -5.63 6.74
N PHE A 111 4.88 -6.40 5.89
CA PHE A 111 4.48 -5.95 4.55
C PHE A 111 3.58 -4.71 4.62
N GLN A 112 2.59 -4.70 5.52
CA GLN A 112 1.69 -3.55 5.72
C GLN A 112 2.43 -2.29 6.19
N ASN A 113 3.54 -2.45 6.91
CA ASN A 113 4.38 -1.34 7.39
C ASN A 113 5.56 -1.04 6.43
N SER A 114 5.50 -1.49 5.17
CA SER A 114 6.53 -1.24 4.16
C SER A 114 7.93 -1.68 4.57
N CYS A 115 8.04 -2.76 5.35
CA CYS A 115 9.32 -3.26 5.85
C CYS A 115 10.08 -4.08 4.79
N PHE A 116 10.54 -3.43 3.73
CA PHE A 116 11.17 -4.09 2.58
C PHE A 116 12.69 -4.24 2.69
N ILE A 117 13.32 -3.63 3.69
CA ILE A 117 14.77 -3.70 3.87
C ILE A 117 15.11 -4.97 4.63
N GLN A 118 15.98 -5.79 4.05
CA GLN A 118 16.53 -6.99 4.66
C GLN A 118 18.04 -6.85 4.78
N GLU A 119 18.55 -6.91 6.01
CA GLU A 119 19.97 -6.79 6.28
C GLU A 119 20.42 -7.94 7.19
N LYS A 120 21.51 -8.60 6.81
CA LYS A 120 22.17 -9.59 7.65
C LYS A 120 23.47 -8.99 8.18
N ILE A 121 23.56 -8.89 9.50
CA ILE A 121 24.65 -8.19 10.19
C ILE A 121 25.34 -9.16 11.14
N SER A 122 26.65 -9.30 10.99
CA SER A 122 27.51 -10.01 11.94
C SER A 122 27.90 -9.06 13.07
N LEU A 123 27.60 -9.46 14.30
CA LEU A 123 28.06 -8.77 15.49
C LEU A 123 29.45 -9.30 15.87
N TYR A 124 30.48 -8.77 15.19
CA TYR A 124 31.88 -9.14 15.47
C TYR A 124 32.28 -8.77 16.90
N GLY A 125 32.93 -9.70 17.60
CA GLY A 125 33.47 -9.51 18.96
C GLY A 125 32.49 -9.81 20.11
N LEU A 126 31.21 -10.02 19.83
CA LEU A 126 30.23 -10.44 20.83
C LEU A 126 30.23 -11.97 21.00
N ILE A 127 30.90 -12.47 22.03
CA ILE A 127 30.89 -13.91 22.37
C ILE A 127 29.78 -14.18 23.38
N SER A 128 28.65 -14.71 22.91
CA SER A 128 27.57 -15.14 23.80
C SER A 128 27.68 -16.62 24.14
N LYS A 129 27.89 -16.94 25.42
CA LYS A 129 27.93 -18.33 25.91
C LYS A 129 26.56 -18.88 26.30
N THR A 130 25.55 -18.02 26.55
CA THR A 130 24.22 -18.46 26.98
C THR A 130 23.07 -17.90 26.14
N LYS A 131 21.95 -18.63 26.06
CA LYS A 131 20.72 -18.17 25.37
C LYS A 131 20.11 -16.90 25.99
N LYS A 132 20.37 -16.65 27.27
CA LYS A 132 19.89 -15.44 27.96
C LYS A 132 20.63 -14.20 27.44
N ASP A 133 21.93 -14.32 27.22
CA ASP A 133 22.76 -13.22 26.72
C ASP A 133 22.31 -12.82 25.31
N LEU A 134 22.03 -13.78 24.42
CA LEU A 134 21.44 -13.52 23.10
C LEU A 134 20.12 -12.73 23.20
N THR A 135 19.29 -13.05 24.20
CA THR A 135 18.01 -12.36 24.41
C THR A 135 18.23 -10.92 24.87
N THR A 136 19.17 -10.71 25.79
CA THR A 136 19.55 -9.39 26.29
C THR A 136 20.14 -8.53 25.17
N ILE A 137 21.03 -9.09 24.34
CA ILE A 137 21.62 -8.42 23.19
C ILE A 137 20.52 -7.95 22.23
N GLY A 138 19.58 -8.84 21.86
CA GLY A 138 18.48 -8.48 20.96
C GLY A 138 17.57 -7.39 21.51
N GLN A 139 17.18 -7.49 22.78
CA GLN A 139 16.35 -6.45 23.42
C GLN A 139 17.08 -5.11 23.52
N THR A 140 18.36 -5.13 23.84
CA THR A 140 19.18 -3.92 23.97
C THR A 140 19.38 -3.26 22.61
N PHE A 141 19.65 -4.07 21.58
CA PHE A 141 19.76 -3.61 20.20
C PHE A 141 18.46 -2.95 19.71
N CYS A 142 17.31 -3.60 19.86
CA CYS A 142 16.03 -3.03 19.44
C CYS A 142 15.74 -1.69 20.12
N LYS A 143 15.96 -1.61 21.45
CA LYS A 143 15.79 -0.35 22.19
C LYS A 143 16.77 0.73 21.76
N TYR A 144 18.02 0.37 21.46
CA TYR A 144 19.01 1.31 20.97
C TYR A 144 18.59 1.92 19.63
N ILE A 145 18.13 1.08 18.69
CA ILE A 145 17.63 1.52 17.39
C ILE A 145 16.41 2.44 17.56
N GLU A 146 15.43 2.07 18.39
CA GLU A 146 14.29 2.94 18.72
C GLU A 146 14.74 4.31 19.25
N LEU A 147 15.75 4.35 20.12
CA LEU A 147 16.30 5.59 20.67
C LEU A 147 17.00 6.45 19.60
N CYS A 148 17.78 5.84 18.71
CA CYS A 148 18.44 6.56 17.61
C CYS A 148 17.42 7.25 16.71
N PHE A 149 16.38 6.54 16.29
CA PHE A 149 15.34 7.11 15.43
C PHE A 149 14.46 8.12 16.16
N LYS A 150 14.19 7.92 17.46
CA LYS A 150 13.51 8.92 18.28
C LYS A 150 14.28 10.24 18.37
N LYS A 151 15.62 10.20 18.46
CA LYS A 151 16.47 11.41 18.43
C LYS A 151 16.40 12.11 17.07
N LYS A 152 16.34 11.35 15.98
CA LYS A 152 16.18 11.85 14.60
C LYS A 152 14.76 12.36 14.29
N LYS A 153 13.79 12.24 15.23
CA LYS A 153 12.35 12.52 15.04
C LYS A 153 11.71 11.68 13.93
N GLU A 154 12.19 10.45 13.79
CA GLU A 154 11.77 9.53 12.76
C GLU A 154 11.13 8.29 13.38
N SER A 155 10.09 7.75 12.75
CA SER A 155 9.56 6.42 13.08
C SER A 155 10.39 5.35 12.40
N ILE A 156 10.51 4.20 13.06
CA ILE A 156 11.09 2.97 12.52
C ILE A 156 10.20 1.80 12.93
N CYS A 157 10.01 0.83 12.05
CA CYS A 157 9.26 -0.38 12.30
C CYS A 157 10.04 -1.57 11.74
N GLY A 158 10.11 -2.66 12.49
CA GLY A 158 10.76 -3.86 11.99
C GLY A 158 10.87 -4.97 13.01
N ILE A 159 11.40 -6.09 12.55
CA ILE A 159 11.83 -7.19 13.41
C ILE A 159 13.32 -7.44 13.27
N VAL A 160 13.87 -7.94 14.34
CA VAL A 160 15.23 -8.44 14.41
C VAL A 160 15.14 -9.88 14.90
N TYR A 161 15.83 -10.81 14.25
CA TYR A 161 16.05 -12.10 14.87
C TYR A 161 17.53 -12.45 14.92
N ILE A 162 17.89 -13.11 16.02
CA ILE A 162 19.28 -13.45 16.33
C ILE A 162 19.51 -14.94 16.08
N THR A 163 20.58 -15.25 15.36
CA THR A 163 21.08 -16.61 15.17
C THR A 163 22.54 -16.68 15.63
N GLN A 164 22.95 -17.83 16.15
CA GLN A 164 24.33 -18.07 16.54
C GLN A 164 24.87 -19.25 15.74
N ILE A 165 25.98 -19.05 15.04
CA ILE A 165 26.66 -20.08 14.24
C ILE A 165 28.14 -20.00 14.59
N ASN A 166 28.74 -21.10 15.08
CA ASN A 166 30.17 -21.18 15.42
C ASN A 166 30.65 -20.02 16.32
N GLU A 167 29.93 -19.75 17.42
CA GLU A 167 30.21 -18.67 18.38
C GLU A 167 29.98 -17.23 17.88
N GLU A 168 29.82 -17.03 16.57
CA GLU A 168 29.45 -15.74 15.99
C GLU A 168 27.93 -15.51 16.04
N ILE A 169 27.55 -14.26 16.38
CA ILE A 169 26.16 -13.83 16.45
C ILE A 169 25.81 -13.10 15.16
N PHE A 170 24.77 -13.59 14.48
CA PHE A 170 24.19 -12.98 13.30
C PHE A 170 22.83 -12.39 13.64
N LEU A 171 22.63 -11.15 13.22
CA LEU A 171 21.41 -10.39 13.36
C LEU A 171 20.80 -10.24 11.97
N ASP A 172 19.66 -10.87 11.76
CA ASP A 172 18.86 -10.66 10.56
C ASP A 172 17.78 -9.63 10.88
N TYR A 173 17.91 -8.46 10.26
CA TYR A 173 17.00 -7.34 10.38
C TYR A 173 16.05 -7.28 9.19
N TYR A 174 14.80 -6.97 9.49
CA TYR A 174 13.78 -6.65 8.51
C TYR A 174 12.99 -5.44 8.95
N GLY A 175 12.99 -4.37 8.15
CA GLY A 175 12.26 -3.17 8.53
C GLY A 175 12.10 -2.15 7.41
N ASP A 176 11.53 -1.01 7.78
CA ASP A 176 11.16 0.09 6.87
C ASP A 176 12.32 1.04 6.56
N LYS A 177 13.40 1.00 7.36
CA LYS A 177 14.55 1.91 7.24
C LYS A 177 15.88 1.18 7.31
N ASN A 178 16.90 1.77 6.70
CA ASN A 178 18.26 1.26 6.77
C ASN A 178 18.83 1.54 8.17
N ILE A 179 19.46 0.53 8.78
CA ILE A 179 20.04 0.62 10.13
C ILE A 179 21.55 0.36 10.15
N GLN A 180 22.22 0.30 9.00
CA GLN A 180 23.64 -0.07 8.92
C GLN A 180 24.54 0.85 9.73
N GLU A 181 24.36 2.16 9.60
CA GLU A 181 25.16 3.16 10.32
C GLU A 181 24.92 3.06 11.83
N ASP A 182 23.65 3.01 12.24
CA ASP A 182 23.28 2.89 13.65
C ASP A 182 23.81 1.57 14.26
N THR A 183 23.82 0.48 13.47
CA THR A 183 24.35 -0.81 13.90
C THR A 183 25.87 -0.79 14.04
N GLN A 184 26.60 -0.15 13.12
CA GLN A 184 28.04 0.02 13.27
C GLN A 184 28.39 0.83 14.53
N ASN A 185 27.59 1.87 14.82
CA ASN A 185 27.75 2.65 16.04
C ASN A 185 27.44 1.82 17.30
N PHE A 186 26.43 0.95 17.25
CA PHE A 186 26.14 0.01 18.34
C PHE A 186 27.32 -0.93 18.61
N ILE A 187 27.91 -1.53 17.57
CA ILE A 187 29.08 -2.41 17.70
C ILE A 187 30.27 -1.64 18.30
N LYS A 188 30.53 -0.41 17.83
CA LYS A 188 31.60 0.44 18.38
C LYS A 188 31.42 0.74 19.86
N ILE A 189 30.21 1.10 20.29
CA ILE A 189 29.91 1.38 21.70
C ILE A 189 30.11 0.12 22.55
N TYR A 190 29.62 -1.02 22.08
CA TYR A 190 29.78 -2.30 22.78
C TYR A 190 31.25 -2.72 22.92
N MET A 191 32.05 -2.55 21.87
CA MET A 191 33.51 -2.81 21.90
C MET A 191 34.28 -1.81 22.78
N GLN A 192 33.81 -0.57 22.90
CA GLN A 192 34.44 0.44 23.75
C GLN A 192 34.23 0.16 25.24
N GLU A 193 33.12 -0.46 25.65
CA GLU A 193 32.94 -0.91 27.04
C GLU A 193 33.96 -2.00 27.43
N GLU A 194 34.33 -2.93 26.53
CA GLU A 194 35.43 -3.89 26.78
C GLU A 194 36.80 -3.21 26.97
N SER A 195 37.00 -2.01 26.40
CA SER A 195 38.23 -1.24 26.63
C SER A 195 38.26 -0.52 27.99
N LEU A 196 37.09 -0.32 28.62
CA LEU A 196 36.99 0.29 29.96
C LEU A 196 37.10 -0.74 31.09
N GLU A 197 36.69 -2.00 30.88
CA GLU A 197 36.93 -3.07 31.87
C GLU A 197 38.42 -3.44 31.98
N ASN A 198 39.21 -3.24 30.92
CA ASN A 198 40.67 -3.38 30.96
C ASN A 198 41.41 -2.21 31.63
N LEU A 199 40.70 -1.17 32.08
CA LEU A 199 41.25 -0.03 32.85
C LEU A 199 41.09 -0.19 34.37
N PHE A 200 40.45 -1.27 34.82
CA PHE A 200 40.25 -1.58 36.25
C PHE A 200 41.02 -2.84 36.74
N LEU A 201 42.05 -3.27 35.99
CA LEU A 201 43.07 -4.22 36.47
C LEU A 201 44.27 -3.49 37.09
#